data_AF-A0A060Z660-F1
#
_entry.id   AF-A0A060Z660-F1
#
_cell.length_a   1.000
_cell.length_b   1.000
_cell.length_c   1.000
_cell.angle_alpha   90.00
_cell.angle_beta   90.00
_cell.angle_gamma   90.00
#
_symmetry.space_group_name_H-M   'P 1'
#
loop_
_entity.id
_entity.type
_entity.pdbx_description
1 polymer ?
#
loop_
_entity_poly.entity_id
_entity_poly.type
_entity_poly.pdbx_seq_one_letter_code
_entity_poly.pdbx_strand_id
1 'polypeptide(L)' 'NDAPDVDCLNLAGLSAVPRDAPVVAINAAKYSCHSAAGLGAVREFSEHILLLKKKTKSQMEQDRIYRNTF' A
#
# COMPACT_ATOMS: atom_id res chain seq x y z
N ASN A 1 -21.83 4.66 -2.18
CA ASN A 1 -22.06 3.48 -3.02
C ASN A 1 -20.68 3.20 -3.59
N ASP A 2 -19.95 2.30 -2.97
CA ASP A 2 -18.48 2.20 -3.08
C ASP A 2 -18.05 1.11 -4.06
N ALA A 3 -19.03 0.55 -4.76
CA ALA A 3 -18.84 -0.33 -5.91
C ALA A 3 -17.93 0.26 -7.02
N PRO A 4 -17.99 1.56 -7.38
CA PRO A 4 -17.09 2.08 -8.42
C PRO A 4 -15.62 2.17 -7.97
N ASP A 5 -15.35 2.17 -6.66
CA ASP A 5 -13.97 2.22 -6.15
C ASP A 5 -13.26 0.88 -6.35
N VAL A 6 -14.00 -0.23 -6.41
CA VAL A 6 -13.46 -1.59 -6.54
C VAL A 6 -12.63 -1.76 -7.82
N ASP A 7 -13.12 -1.23 -8.94
CA ASP A 7 -12.39 -1.31 -10.22
C ASP A 7 -11.07 -0.56 -10.14
N CYS A 8 -11.08 0.65 -9.56
CA CYS A 8 -9.88 1.44 -9.33
C CYS A 8 -8.90 0.74 -8.37
N LEU A 9 -9.40 0.12 -7.29
CA LEU A 9 -8.58 -0.59 -6.31
C LEU A 9 -7.88 -1.81 -6.93
N ASN A 10 -8.57 -2.52 -7.83
CA ASN A 10 -8.04 -3.67 -8.58
C ASN A 10 -6.99 -3.24 -9.62
N LEU A 11 -7.20 -2.12 -10.31
CA LEU A 11 -6.27 -1.61 -11.32
C LEU A 11 -5.03 -0.95 -10.71
N ALA A 12 -5.14 -0.37 -9.51
CA ALA A 12 -4.05 0.37 -8.89
C ALA A 12 -2.87 -0.56 -8.52
N GLY A 13 -1.64 -0.13 -8.88
CA GLY A 13 -0.41 -0.82 -8.49
C GLY A 13 -0.23 -0.92 -6.97
N LEU A 14 -0.70 0.10 -6.25
CA LEU A 14 -0.79 0.15 -4.81
C LEU A 14 -2.12 0.77 -4.41
N SER A 15 -2.92 0.05 -3.63
CA SER A 15 -4.24 0.48 -3.18
C SER A 15 -4.39 0.24 -1.69
N ALA A 16 -5.17 1.11 -1.03
CA ALA A 16 -5.54 0.92 0.35
C ALA A 16 -6.96 1.37 0.65
N VAL A 17 -7.56 0.75 1.65
CA VAL A 17 -8.89 1.12 2.16
C VAL A 17 -8.85 1.28 3.69
N PRO A 18 -9.71 2.13 4.26
CA PRO A 18 -9.84 2.25 5.70
C PRO A 18 -10.47 0.98 6.32
N ARG A 19 -10.28 0.78 7.62
CA ARG A 19 -10.79 -0.40 8.35
C ARG A 19 -12.30 -0.62 8.20
N ASP A 20 -13.06 0.47 8.18
CA ASP A 20 -14.53 0.50 8.15
C ASP A 20 -15.10 0.44 6.73
N ALA A 21 -14.25 0.23 5.71
CA ALA A 21 -14.70 0.04 4.34
C ALA A 21 -15.53 -1.26 4.19
N PRO A 22 -16.45 -1.31 3.20
CA PRO A 22 -17.18 -2.53 2.90
C PRO A 22 -16.22 -3.67 2.50
N VAL A 23 -16.58 -4.91 2.87
CA VAL A 23 -15.75 -6.11 2.64
C VAL A 23 -15.32 -6.27 1.18
N VAL A 24 -16.17 -5.85 0.24
CA VAL A 24 -15.86 -5.88 -1.21
C VAL A 24 -14.65 -4.99 -1.54
N ALA A 25 -14.58 -3.79 -0.97
CA ALA A 25 -13.45 -2.88 -1.15
C ALA A 25 -12.20 -3.36 -0.41
N ILE A 26 -12.35 -3.97 0.78
CA ILE A 26 -11.25 -4.60 1.52
C ILE A 26 -10.61 -5.73 0.70
N ASN A 27 -11.43 -6.57 0.07
CA ASN A 27 -10.94 -7.68 -0.75
C ASN A 27 -10.26 -7.22 -2.05
N ALA A 28 -10.68 -6.08 -2.60
CA ALA A 28 -10.09 -5.51 -3.82
C ALA A 28 -8.80 -4.71 -3.56
N ALA A 29 -8.65 -4.18 -2.35
CA ALA A 29 -7.49 -3.39 -1.98
C ALA A 29 -6.28 -4.26 -1.61
N LYS A 30 -5.08 -3.76 -1.93
CA LYS A 30 -3.82 -4.45 -1.59
C LYS A 30 -3.39 -4.24 -0.15
N TYR A 31 -3.96 -3.25 0.52
CA TYR A 31 -3.67 -2.94 1.91
C TYR A 31 -4.94 -2.49 2.63
N SER A 32 -5.23 -3.07 3.79
CA SER A 32 -6.29 -2.56 4.68
C SER A 32 -5.63 -1.76 5.78
N CYS A 33 -6.01 -0.49 5.94
CA CYS A 33 -5.54 0.33 7.03
C CYS A 33 -6.11 -0.16 8.36
N HIS A 34 -5.34 0.04 9.43
CA HIS A 34 -5.77 -0.20 10.80
C HIS A 34 -6.70 0.90 11.29
N SER A 35 -6.49 2.15 10.87
CA SER A 35 -7.41 3.24 11.19
C SER A 35 -8.68 3.24 10.32
N ALA A 36 -9.79 3.68 10.91
CA ALA A 36 -11.01 3.98 10.18
C ALA A 36 -10.88 5.28 9.35
N ALA A 37 -11.83 5.51 8.45
CA ALA A 37 -11.91 6.70 7.63
C ALA A 37 -11.90 7.97 8.50
N GLY A 38 -11.14 8.99 8.11
CA GLY A 38 -11.00 10.24 8.88
C GLY A 38 -10.17 10.14 10.17
N LEU A 39 -9.85 8.94 10.66
CA LEU A 39 -9.04 8.71 11.88
C LEU A 39 -7.56 8.42 11.58
N GLY A 40 -7.05 8.96 10.48
CA GLY A 40 -5.64 8.83 10.10
C GLY A 40 -5.30 7.65 9.20
N ALA A 41 -6.28 6.99 8.58
CA ALA A 41 -6.04 5.93 7.59
C ALA A 41 -5.10 6.36 6.44
N VAL A 42 -5.21 7.60 5.97
CA VAL A 42 -4.33 8.16 4.91
C VAL A 42 -2.90 8.37 5.42
N ARG A 43 -2.74 8.82 6.67
CA ARG A 43 -1.41 8.97 7.29
C ARG A 43 -0.71 7.63 7.39
N GLU A 44 -1.42 6.61 7.91
CA GLU A 44 -0.91 5.25 8.02
C GLU A 44 -0.48 4.70 6.64
N PHE A 45 -1.33 4.85 5.63
CA PHE A 45 -0.99 4.40 4.29
C PHE A 45 0.21 5.15 3.69
N SER A 46 0.31 6.46 3.95
CA SER A 46 1.46 7.27 3.50
C SER A 46 2.77 6.83 4.15
N GLU A 47 2.73 6.51 5.45
CA GLU A 47 3.88 5.94 6.17
C GLU A 47 4.25 4.56 5.61
N HIS A 48 3.26 3.72 5.31
CA HIS A 48 3.48 2.42 4.67
C HIS A 48 4.18 2.57 3.31
N ILE A 49 3.71 3.50 2.45
CA ILE A 49 4.34 3.83 1.16
C ILE A 49 5.80 4.26 1.36
N LEU A 50 6.05 5.14 2.33
CA LEU A 50 7.38 5.65 2.61
C LEU A 50 8.32 4.52 3.05
N LEU A 51 7.86 3.62 3.92
CA LEU A 51 8.61 2.46 4.38
C LEU A 51 8.90 1.50 3.22
N LEU A 52 7.91 1.20 2.36
CA LEU A 52 8.12 0.40 1.16
C LEU A 52 9.21 1.01 0.28
N LYS A 53 9.13 2.32 -0.03
CA LYS A 53 10.15 3.01 -0.82
C LYS A 53 11.54 2.94 -0.20
N LYS A 54 11.67 3.14 1.12
CA LYS A 54 12.96 3.03 1.82
C LYS A 54 13.53 1.62 1.72
N LYS A 55 12.71 0.60 1.98
CA LYS A 55 13.11 -0.80 1.88
C LYS A 55 13.55 -1.17 0.47
N THR A 56 12.82 -0.73 -0.56
CA THR A 56 13.20 -1.00 -1.95
C THR A 56 14.54 -0.35 -2.29
N LYS A 57 14.79 0.90 -1.87
CA LYS A 57 16.08 1.57 -2.10
C LYS A 57 17.24 0.81 -1.45
N SER A 58 17.11 0.45 -0.17
CA SER A 58 18.15 -0.31 0.53
C SER A 58 18.38 -1.67 -0.11
N GLN A 59 17.34 -2.36 -0.57
CA GLN A 59 17.47 -3.65 -1.25
C GLN A 59 18.18 -3.52 -2.61
N MET A 60 17.89 -2.48 -3.39
CA MET A 60 18.57 -2.23 -4.66
C MET A 60 20.06 -1.90 -4.46
N GLU A 61 20.39 -1.14 -3.41
CA GLU A 61 21.78 -0.83 -3.08
C GLU A 61 22.55 -2.09 -2.67
N GLN A 62 21.94 -2.95 -1.86
CA GLN A 62 22.51 -4.25 -1.49
C GLN A 62 22.67 -5.18 -2.73
N ASP A 63 21.68 -5.26 -3.61
CA ASP A 63 21.76 -6.05 -4.85
C ASP A 63 22.87 -5.54 -5.78
N ARG A 64 23.03 -4.22 -5.90
CA ARG A 64 24.11 -3.60 -6.68
C ARG A 64 25.48 -3.93 -6.11
N ILE A 65 25.65 -3.85 -4.79
CA ILE A 65 26.92 -4.22 -4.13
C ILE A 65 27.20 -5.71 -4.38
N TYR A 66 26.21 -6.58 -4.18
CA TYR A 66 26.36 -8.03 -4.40
C TYR A 66 26.80 -8.34 -5.84
N ARG A 67 26.16 -7.76 -6.86
CA ARG A 67 26.53 -7.96 -8.27
C ARG A 67 27.91 -7.41 -8.64
N ASN A 68 28.39 -6.39 -7.95
CA ASN A 68 29.72 -5.83 -8.19
C ASN A 68 30.86 -6.58 -7.47
N THR A 69 30.53 -7.57 -6.63
CA THR A 69 31.51 -8.27 -5.77
C THR A 69 31.76 -9.72 -6.22
N PHE A 70 31.21 -10.15 -7.36
CA PHE A 70 31.45 -11.46 -7.98
C PHE A 70 31.94 -11.32 -9.43
#